data_AF-A0A1Q9TML3-F1
#
_entry.id   AF-A0A1Q9TML3-F1
#
_cell.length_a   1.000
_cell.length_b   1.000
_cell.length_c   1.000
_cell.angle_alpha   90.00
_cell.angle_beta   90.00
_cell.angle_gamma   90.00
#
_symmetry.space_group_name_H-M   'P 1'
#
loop_
_entity.id
_entity.type
_entity.pdbx_description
1 polymer ?
#
loop_
_entity_poly.entity_id
_entity_poly.type
_entity_poly.pdbx_seq_one_letter_code
_entity_poly.pdbx_strand_id
1 'polypeptide(L)'
;MLTIAQLHAADGLEKKTRTELAETGGTWWGPGAEHLGLSTGKPVDTETFLDLYTGFRDPRAAHLPLDQRPALGTRPGRYLTTADHRRRLQAEHPELTDKQLAARAREMTRSPLLCVDLTFALPKSVSVLHAAFQAAADHATGRGALEEAFTWHRRAAAVREAVMAGNTAMLDTIHDLAGTARAGAAGKATMEANGWVVARFPRSWNRARDPFLYVRNLVLNRVERSDGKWRTLDSRKINNARAWGAAVGERVASEALVASLGVDFVPHSGEAGFEVAAIPAPVLELFSVRNEQVREATPAQMPLRRVRATRYPAMLTSLAADKENAHRVPGELVRWWDQRLEEAGLPALADIASLTLGSPAPQPLPTGAVRAAQCRVAAELGLKVPTSARQRGWMALQINNRLPGSWVAWTAGGCGHCSLRLWRPTS
;
A
#
# COMPACT_ATOMS: atom_id res chain seq x y z
N MET A 1 5.11 5.84 0.71
CA MET A 1 5.53 4.44 1.02
C MET A 1 4.72 3.41 0.21
N LEU A 2 5.38 2.39 -0.34
CA LEU A 2 4.74 1.24 -0.99
C LEU A 2 5.24 -0.05 -0.33
N THR A 3 4.33 -0.96 0.06
CA THR A 3 4.67 -2.31 0.52
C THR A 3 4.11 -3.36 -0.43
N ILE A 4 4.72 -4.55 -0.41
CA ILE A 4 4.36 -5.66 -1.31
C ILE A 4 4.25 -6.92 -0.45
N ALA A 5 3.17 -7.67 -0.60
CA ALA A 5 3.16 -9.07 -0.24
C ALA A 5 2.42 -9.97 -1.21
N GLN A 6 2.67 -11.25 -0.98
CA GLN A 6 2.06 -12.36 -1.67
C GLN A 6 0.98 -12.92 -0.75
N LEU A 7 -0.27 -12.93 -1.23
CA LEU A 7 -1.40 -13.50 -0.51
C LEU A 7 -1.73 -14.88 -1.07
N HIS A 8 -1.56 -15.88 -0.22
CA HIS A 8 -1.79 -17.29 -0.53
C HIS A 8 -3.18 -17.73 -0.07
N ALA A 9 -3.68 -18.84 -0.60
CA ALA A 9 -5.00 -19.36 -0.22
C ALA A 9 -5.11 -19.67 1.29
N ALA A 10 -4.00 -20.08 1.93
CA ALA A 10 -3.94 -20.33 3.36
C ALA A 10 -4.10 -19.05 4.21
N ASP A 11 -3.96 -17.85 3.63
CA ASP A 11 -4.05 -16.59 4.36
C ASP A 11 -5.50 -16.15 4.63
N GLY A 12 -6.50 -16.93 4.22
CA GLY A 12 -7.91 -16.64 4.48
C GLY A 12 -8.40 -15.40 3.74
N LEU A 13 -8.02 -15.25 2.48
CA LEU A 13 -8.36 -14.09 1.63
C LEU A 13 -9.87 -13.83 1.61
N GLU A 14 -10.69 -14.88 1.57
CA GLU A 14 -12.14 -14.77 1.56
C GLU A 14 -12.68 -14.01 2.77
N LYS A 15 -12.37 -14.48 3.98
CA LYS A 15 -12.84 -13.86 5.22
C LYS A 15 -12.36 -12.41 5.33
N LYS A 16 -11.07 -12.16 5.03
CA LYS A 16 -10.48 -10.81 5.08
C LYS A 16 -11.17 -9.86 4.11
N THR A 17 -11.38 -10.30 2.88
CA THR A 17 -11.94 -9.44 1.83
C THR A 17 -13.43 -9.18 2.03
N ARG A 18 -14.21 -10.15 2.52
CA ARG A 18 -15.63 -9.90 2.88
C ARG A 18 -15.76 -8.78 3.92
N THR A 19 -14.91 -8.78 4.94
CA THR A 19 -14.85 -7.68 5.93
C THR A 19 -14.43 -6.36 5.27
N GLU A 20 -13.41 -6.38 4.42
CA GLU A 20 -12.93 -5.16 3.73
C GLU A 20 -13.97 -4.54 2.80
N LEU A 21 -14.67 -5.37 2.02
CA LEU A 21 -15.73 -4.94 1.13
C LEU A 21 -16.91 -4.35 1.89
N ALA A 22 -17.29 -4.96 3.01
CA ALA A 22 -18.36 -4.44 3.87
C ALA A 22 -17.98 -3.08 4.51
N GLU A 23 -16.73 -2.89 4.92
CA GLU A 23 -16.29 -1.69 5.63
C GLU A 23 -16.03 -0.49 4.72
N THR A 24 -15.37 -0.69 3.58
CA THR A 24 -14.87 0.41 2.75
C THR A 24 -15.30 0.33 1.29
N GLY A 25 -15.97 -0.75 0.91
CA GLY A 25 -16.11 -1.13 -0.49
C GLY A 25 -14.75 -1.37 -1.15
N GLY A 26 -14.78 -1.53 -2.46
CA GLY A 26 -13.59 -1.57 -3.30
C GLY A 26 -13.92 -1.12 -4.70
N THR A 27 -12.92 -0.76 -5.49
CA THR A 27 -13.10 -0.43 -6.92
C THR A 27 -12.14 -1.21 -7.80
N TRP A 28 -12.60 -1.57 -8.99
CA TRP A 28 -11.74 -2.20 -10.00
C TRP A 28 -10.76 -1.19 -10.62
N TRP A 29 -9.64 -1.70 -11.10
CA TRP A 29 -8.69 -0.98 -11.93
C TRP A 29 -7.90 -1.94 -12.81
N GLY A 30 -7.49 -1.42 -13.97
CA GLY A 30 -6.48 -2.01 -14.82
C GLY A 30 -7.04 -2.51 -16.14
N PRO A 31 -6.24 -2.53 -17.23
CA PRO A 31 -6.73 -2.95 -18.55
C PRO A 31 -7.25 -4.39 -18.59
N GLY A 32 -6.71 -5.28 -17.75
CA GLY A 32 -7.21 -6.64 -17.65
C GLY A 32 -8.58 -6.73 -16.99
N ALA A 33 -8.87 -5.84 -16.03
CA ALA A 33 -10.19 -5.76 -15.43
C ALA A 33 -11.23 -5.33 -16.48
N GLU A 34 -10.92 -4.30 -17.27
CA GLU A 34 -11.76 -3.85 -18.39
C GLU A 34 -12.04 -4.98 -19.39
N HIS A 35 -10.99 -5.71 -19.78
CA HIS A 35 -11.12 -6.85 -20.71
C HIS A 35 -12.04 -7.96 -20.18
N LEU A 36 -12.16 -8.08 -18.86
CA LEU A 36 -13.04 -9.02 -18.19
C LEU A 36 -14.45 -8.46 -17.92
N GLY A 37 -14.75 -7.24 -18.39
CA GLY A 37 -16.03 -6.57 -18.13
C GLY A 37 -16.12 -5.93 -16.74
N LEU A 38 -15.01 -5.78 -16.04
CA LEU A 38 -14.91 -5.18 -14.71
C LEU A 38 -14.37 -3.75 -14.84
N SER A 39 -15.25 -2.79 -15.11
CA SER A 39 -14.84 -1.43 -15.44
C SER A 39 -14.12 -0.70 -14.30
N THR A 40 -13.07 0.03 -14.65
CA THR A 40 -12.23 0.81 -13.75
C THR A 40 -13.07 1.84 -13.00
N GLY A 41 -12.86 1.93 -11.69
CA GLY A 41 -13.62 2.81 -10.80
C GLY A 41 -15.00 2.27 -10.40
N LYS A 42 -15.52 1.21 -11.04
CA LYS A 42 -16.76 0.58 -10.59
C LYS A 42 -16.56 -0.23 -9.31
N PRO A 43 -17.60 -0.34 -8.46
CA PRO A 43 -17.53 -1.13 -7.24
C PRO A 43 -17.16 -2.58 -7.50
N VAL A 44 -16.41 -3.16 -6.56
CA VAL A 44 -16.09 -4.58 -6.52
C VAL A 44 -17.27 -5.34 -5.92
N ASP A 45 -17.89 -6.22 -6.71
CA ASP A 45 -18.85 -7.19 -6.20
C ASP A 45 -18.14 -8.32 -5.42
N THR A 46 -18.72 -8.73 -4.29
CA THR A 46 -18.09 -9.68 -3.37
C THR A 46 -17.96 -11.06 -3.99
N GLU A 47 -19.02 -11.58 -4.58
CA GLU A 47 -19.01 -12.94 -5.12
C GLU A 47 -18.13 -13.02 -6.37
N THR A 48 -18.21 -12.01 -7.25
CA THR A 48 -17.33 -11.86 -8.41
C THR A 48 -15.87 -11.82 -7.99
N PHE A 49 -15.53 -11.04 -6.96
CA PHE A 49 -14.18 -10.97 -6.44
C PHE A 49 -13.69 -12.32 -5.92
N LEU A 50 -14.50 -13.01 -5.11
CA LEU A 50 -14.10 -14.29 -4.52
C LEU A 50 -13.90 -15.37 -5.58
N ASP A 51 -14.82 -15.49 -6.53
CA ASP A 51 -14.70 -16.44 -7.64
C ASP A 51 -13.44 -16.19 -8.49
N LEU A 52 -13.15 -14.92 -8.77
CA LEU A 52 -12.00 -14.52 -9.55
C LEU A 52 -10.68 -14.72 -8.77
N TYR A 53 -10.58 -14.27 -7.52
CA TYR A 53 -9.32 -14.28 -6.77
C TYR A 53 -9.00 -15.61 -6.10
N THR A 54 -10.01 -16.42 -5.76
CA THR A 54 -9.80 -17.71 -5.11
C THR A 54 -9.90 -18.89 -6.07
N GLY A 55 -10.67 -18.75 -7.16
CA GLY A 55 -10.86 -19.81 -8.16
C GLY A 55 -10.23 -19.52 -9.52
N PHE A 56 -9.77 -18.28 -9.76
CA PHE A 56 -9.39 -17.79 -11.09
C PHE A 56 -10.49 -17.98 -12.13
N ARG A 57 -11.76 -17.87 -11.73
CA ARG A 57 -12.89 -18.05 -12.65
C ARG A 57 -13.08 -16.81 -13.52
N ASP A 58 -13.37 -17.02 -14.80
CA ASP A 58 -13.64 -15.92 -15.72
C ASP A 58 -15.00 -15.27 -15.39
N PRO A 59 -15.03 -13.97 -14.99
CA PRO A 59 -16.27 -13.29 -14.63
C PRO A 59 -17.22 -13.10 -15.83
N ARG A 60 -16.73 -13.15 -17.07
CA ARG A 60 -17.59 -13.06 -18.28
C ARG A 60 -18.50 -14.27 -18.43
N ALA A 61 -18.13 -15.38 -17.80
CA ALA A 61 -18.91 -16.61 -17.73
C ALA A 61 -19.82 -16.68 -16.49
N ALA A 62 -20.11 -15.56 -15.82
CA ALA A 62 -20.96 -15.53 -14.62
C ALA A 62 -22.38 -16.10 -14.87
N HIS A 63 -22.87 -16.07 -16.11
CA HIS A 63 -24.13 -16.66 -16.52
C HIS A 63 -24.13 -18.21 -16.49
N LEU A 64 -22.96 -18.85 -16.45
CA LEU A 64 -22.82 -20.30 -16.38
C LEU A 64 -22.81 -20.80 -14.92
N PRO A 65 -23.25 -22.06 -14.68
CA PRO A 65 -23.06 -22.75 -13.41
C PRO A 65 -21.59 -22.77 -12.95
N LEU A 66 -21.36 -22.70 -11.64
CA LEU A 66 -20.04 -22.48 -11.05
C LEU A 66 -19.00 -23.54 -11.48
N ASP A 67 -19.39 -24.79 -11.59
CA ASP A 67 -18.54 -25.92 -12.01
C ASP A 67 -18.11 -25.83 -13.48
N GLN A 68 -18.96 -25.22 -14.32
CA GLN A 68 -18.76 -25.03 -15.76
C GLN A 68 -17.99 -23.75 -16.11
N ARG A 69 -17.83 -22.82 -15.17
CA ARG A 69 -17.08 -21.57 -15.43
C ARG A 69 -15.61 -21.87 -15.78
N PRO A 70 -15.11 -21.38 -16.93
CA PRO A 70 -13.72 -21.54 -17.31
C PRO A 70 -12.81 -20.78 -16.35
N ALA A 71 -11.57 -21.24 -16.24
CA ALA A 71 -10.55 -20.57 -15.45
C ALA A 71 -9.63 -19.72 -16.33
N LEU A 72 -9.19 -18.59 -15.80
CA LEU A 72 -8.11 -17.77 -16.34
C LEU A 72 -6.79 -18.51 -16.14
N GLY A 73 -6.47 -19.39 -17.11
CA GLY A 73 -5.32 -20.28 -17.05
C GLY A 73 -5.56 -21.46 -16.10
N THR A 74 -4.54 -21.87 -15.35
CA THR A 74 -4.65 -23.03 -14.45
C THR A 74 -5.37 -22.65 -13.16
N ARG A 75 -6.30 -23.48 -12.67
CA ARG A 75 -6.90 -23.33 -11.34
C ARG A 75 -5.83 -23.44 -10.24
N PRO A 76 -6.03 -22.87 -9.04
CA PRO A 76 -5.09 -23.04 -7.94
C PRO A 76 -4.93 -24.53 -7.58
N GLY A 77 -3.70 -24.95 -7.31
CA GLY A 77 -3.42 -26.31 -6.86
C GLY A 77 -4.03 -26.60 -5.48
N ARG A 78 -4.51 -27.83 -5.29
CA ARG A 78 -4.93 -28.34 -3.97
C ARG A 78 -3.72 -28.97 -3.29
N TYR A 79 -3.36 -28.46 -2.12
CA TYR A 79 -2.26 -28.98 -1.30
C TYR A 79 -2.81 -29.46 0.04
N LEU A 80 -2.05 -30.32 0.72
CA LEU A 80 -2.34 -30.71 2.09
C LEU A 80 -2.35 -29.49 3.01
N THR A 81 -3.30 -29.46 3.94
CA THR A 81 -3.39 -28.39 4.92
C THR A 81 -2.32 -28.54 6.00
N THR A 82 -2.06 -27.48 6.76
CA THR A 82 -1.18 -27.54 7.94
C THR A 82 -1.64 -28.61 8.94
N ALA A 83 -2.95 -28.81 9.07
CA ALA A 83 -3.51 -29.84 9.95
C ALA A 83 -3.22 -31.25 9.40
N ASP A 84 -3.28 -31.45 8.09
CA ASP A 84 -2.94 -32.72 7.45
C ASP A 84 -1.45 -33.03 7.62
N HIS A 85 -0.58 -32.05 7.35
CA HIS A 85 0.86 -32.20 7.58
C HIS A 85 1.18 -32.48 9.05
N ARG A 86 0.50 -31.83 9.99
CA ARG A 86 0.69 -32.08 11.42
C ARG A 86 0.28 -33.50 11.80
N ARG A 87 -0.89 -33.97 11.34
CA ARG A 87 -1.36 -35.35 11.60
C ARG A 87 -0.37 -36.38 11.06
N ARG A 88 0.15 -36.15 9.86
CA ARG A 88 1.16 -37.02 9.24
C ARG A 88 2.47 -37.02 10.03
N LEU A 89 2.99 -35.85 10.38
CA LEU A 89 4.22 -35.73 11.18
C LEU A 89 4.07 -36.37 12.57
N GLN A 90 2.89 -36.25 13.18
CA GLN A 90 2.61 -36.89 14.48
C GLN A 90 2.66 -38.41 14.40
N ALA A 91 2.21 -38.99 13.29
CA ALA A 91 2.27 -40.44 13.06
C ALA A 91 3.69 -40.92 12.70
N GLU A 92 4.45 -40.14 11.93
CA GLU A 92 5.81 -40.48 11.49
C GLU A 92 6.89 -40.19 12.55
N HIS A 93 6.64 -39.21 13.43
CA HIS A 93 7.60 -38.69 14.41
C HIS A 93 6.94 -38.43 15.78
N PRO A 94 6.53 -39.49 16.50
CA PRO A 94 5.88 -39.35 17.80
C PRO A 94 6.76 -38.72 18.89
N GLU A 95 8.08 -38.69 18.68
CA GLU A 95 9.07 -38.07 19.57
C GLU A 95 9.05 -36.53 19.53
N LEU A 96 8.46 -35.93 18.50
CA LEU A 96 8.42 -34.47 18.36
C LEU A 96 7.37 -33.85 19.29
N THR A 97 7.77 -32.77 19.95
CA THR A 97 6.83 -31.94 20.71
C THR A 97 5.80 -31.29 19.80
N ASP A 98 4.62 -30.95 20.36
CA ASP A 98 3.56 -30.24 19.63
C ASP A 98 4.04 -28.95 18.95
N LYS A 99 4.95 -28.22 19.60
CA LYS A 99 5.54 -26.99 19.04
C LYS A 99 6.41 -27.28 17.82
N GLN A 100 7.21 -28.36 17.85
CA GLN A 100 8.03 -28.78 16.72
C GLN A 100 7.17 -29.31 15.57
N LEU A 101 6.14 -30.11 15.87
CA LEU A 101 5.16 -30.58 14.90
C LEU A 101 4.45 -29.41 14.20
N ALA A 102 3.98 -28.43 14.96
CA ALA A 102 3.34 -27.23 14.41
C ALA A 102 4.29 -26.41 13.54
N ALA A 103 5.56 -26.25 13.94
CA ALA A 103 6.56 -25.53 13.17
C ALA A 103 6.87 -26.25 11.83
N ARG A 104 7.18 -27.55 11.87
CA ARG A 104 7.49 -28.36 10.68
C ARG A 104 6.28 -28.46 9.74
N ALA A 105 5.07 -28.66 10.27
CA ALA A 105 3.87 -28.71 9.46
C ALA A 105 3.66 -27.40 8.68
N ARG A 106 3.91 -26.24 9.32
CA ARG A 106 3.85 -24.94 8.66
C ARG A 106 4.90 -24.80 7.56
N GLU A 107 6.12 -25.29 7.78
CA GLU A 107 7.19 -25.27 6.77
C GLU A 107 6.89 -26.17 5.56
N MET A 108 6.27 -27.33 5.78
CA MET A 108 5.88 -28.26 4.72
C MET A 108 4.66 -27.81 3.91
N THR A 109 3.79 -27.00 4.51
CA THR A 109 2.54 -26.58 3.89
C THR A 109 2.82 -25.66 2.71
N ARG A 110 2.43 -26.10 1.51
CA ARG A 110 2.44 -25.28 0.31
C ARG A 110 1.06 -24.67 0.12
N SER A 111 1.01 -23.43 -0.36
CA SER A 111 -0.26 -22.76 -0.67
C SER A 111 -0.13 -21.98 -1.97
N PRO A 112 -1.13 -22.04 -2.87
CA PRO A 112 -1.06 -21.32 -4.13
C PRO A 112 -1.12 -19.81 -3.87
N LEU A 113 -0.29 -19.07 -4.59
CA LEU A 113 -0.35 -17.60 -4.62
C LEU A 113 -1.60 -17.16 -5.37
N LEU A 114 -2.47 -16.40 -4.71
CA LEU A 114 -3.73 -15.92 -5.28
C LEU A 114 -3.60 -14.51 -5.86
N CYS A 115 -2.95 -13.61 -5.13
CA CYS A 115 -2.72 -12.24 -5.57
C CYS A 115 -1.46 -11.65 -4.92
N VAL A 116 -1.01 -10.55 -5.50
CA VAL A 116 0.04 -9.69 -4.94
C VAL A 116 -0.62 -8.43 -4.42
N ASP A 117 -0.50 -8.15 -3.13
CA ASP A 117 -0.99 -6.93 -2.51
C ASP A 117 0.07 -5.83 -2.59
N LEU A 118 -0.23 -4.76 -3.31
CA LEU A 118 0.56 -3.55 -3.39
C LEU A 118 -0.11 -2.49 -2.50
N THR A 119 0.34 -2.35 -1.26
CA THR A 119 -0.25 -1.36 -0.34
C THR A 119 0.46 -0.02 -0.47
N PHE A 120 -0.26 0.99 -0.95
CA PHE A 120 0.22 2.36 -1.08
C PHE A 120 -0.23 3.20 0.12
N ALA A 121 0.69 3.94 0.73
CA ALA A 121 0.39 4.87 1.82
C ALA A 121 1.29 6.09 1.72
N LEU A 122 0.78 7.23 2.18
CA LEU A 122 1.56 8.46 2.34
C LEU A 122 2.15 8.56 3.76
N PRO A 123 3.04 9.53 4.02
CA PRO A 123 3.55 9.81 5.36
C PRO A 123 2.43 9.99 6.39
N LYS A 124 2.74 9.72 7.66
CA LYS A 124 1.75 9.68 8.73
C LYS A 124 1.04 11.02 8.89
N SER A 125 1.74 12.12 8.69
CA SER A 125 1.19 13.49 8.73
C SER A 125 0.00 13.68 7.79
N VAL A 126 -0.02 13.06 6.60
CA VAL A 126 -1.17 13.15 5.69
C VAL A 126 -2.39 12.42 6.25
N SER A 127 -2.18 11.31 6.97
CA SER A 127 -3.27 10.59 7.64
C SER A 127 -3.83 11.37 8.83
N VAL A 128 -2.96 12.04 9.58
CA VAL A 128 -3.35 12.94 10.68
C VAL A 128 -4.08 14.18 10.13
N LEU A 129 -3.63 14.76 9.02
CA LEU A 129 -4.30 15.87 8.34
C LEU A 129 -5.74 15.51 7.94
N HIS A 130 -5.94 14.33 7.35
CA HIS A 130 -7.29 13.86 7.04
C HIS A 130 -8.15 13.71 8.30
N ALA A 131 -7.61 13.10 9.35
CA ALA A 131 -8.32 12.96 10.63
C ALA A 131 -8.65 14.33 11.26
N ALA A 132 -7.74 15.30 11.14
CA ALA A 132 -7.95 16.69 11.57
C ALA A 132 -9.13 17.34 10.87
N PHE A 133 -9.23 17.22 9.54
CA PHE A 133 -10.38 17.74 8.80
C PHE A 133 -11.69 17.01 9.13
N GLN A 134 -11.64 15.71 9.44
CA GLN A 134 -12.82 14.99 9.92
C GLN A 134 -13.27 15.49 11.30
N ALA A 135 -12.34 15.68 12.24
CA ALA A 135 -12.64 16.23 13.56
C ALA A 135 -13.24 17.64 13.49
N ALA A 136 -12.67 18.51 12.65
CA ALA A 136 -13.20 19.84 12.43
C ALA A 136 -14.63 19.83 11.84
N ALA A 137 -14.93 18.89 10.93
CA ALA A 137 -16.27 18.71 10.41
C ALA A 137 -17.27 18.21 11.46
N ASP A 138 -16.87 17.25 12.29
CA ASP A 138 -17.68 16.71 13.38
C ASP A 138 -17.96 17.79 14.44
N HIS A 139 -16.95 18.59 14.80
CA HIS A 139 -17.11 19.74 15.71
C HIS A 139 -18.08 20.77 15.14
N ALA A 140 -17.90 21.18 13.88
CA ALA A 140 -18.78 22.13 13.21
C ALA A 140 -20.24 21.62 13.14
N THR A 141 -20.43 20.33 12.87
CA THR A 141 -21.74 19.68 12.89
C THR A 141 -22.36 19.73 14.28
N GLY A 142 -21.60 19.39 15.33
CA GLY A 142 -22.08 19.36 16.72
C GLY A 142 -22.58 20.72 17.23
N ARG A 143 -22.05 21.82 16.70
CA ARG A 143 -22.50 23.19 17.00
C ARG A 143 -23.46 23.80 15.97
N GLY A 144 -23.97 23.00 15.02
CA GLY A 144 -24.95 23.42 14.03
C GLY A 144 -24.40 24.26 12.86
N ALA A 145 -23.09 24.38 12.71
CA ALA A 145 -22.44 25.14 11.64
C ALA A 145 -22.29 24.28 10.36
N LEU A 146 -23.40 23.97 9.70
CA LEU A 146 -23.44 23.00 8.59
C LEU A 146 -22.59 23.40 7.36
N GLU A 147 -22.54 24.70 7.02
CA GLU A 147 -21.71 25.19 5.90
C GLU A 147 -20.21 25.01 6.17
N GLU A 148 -19.80 25.24 7.42
CA GLU A 148 -18.44 25.02 7.88
C GLU A 148 -18.11 23.51 7.87
N ALA A 149 -19.01 22.68 8.39
CA ALA A 149 -18.87 21.22 8.37
C ALA A 149 -18.71 20.70 6.94
N PHE A 150 -19.51 21.19 5.99
CA PHE A 150 -19.39 20.84 4.58
C PHE A 150 -18.01 21.23 4.01
N THR A 151 -17.50 22.41 4.36
CA THR A 151 -16.17 22.86 3.93
C THR A 151 -15.07 21.93 4.43
N TRP A 152 -15.14 21.52 5.70
CA TRP A 152 -14.19 20.56 6.28
C TRP A 152 -14.29 19.17 5.66
N HIS A 153 -15.50 18.67 5.41
CA HIS A 153 -15.70 17.40 4.70
C HIS A 153 -15.11 17.42 3.29
N ARG A 154 -15.25 18.52 2.54
CA ARG A 154 -14.60 18.65 1.22
C ARG A 154 -13.08 18.61 1.32
N ARG A 155 -12.48 19.21 2.35
CA ARG A 155 -11.03 19.15 2.56
C ARG A 155 -10.56 17.73 2.89
N ALA A 156 -11.30 17.01 3.74
CA ALA A 156 -11.02 15.59 4.01
C ALA A 156 -11.14 14.74 2.72
N ALA A 157 -12.15 15.00 1.89
CA ALA A 157 -12.32 14.34 0.60
C ALA A 157 -11.14 14.62 -0.35
N ALA A 158 -10.67 15.87 -0.43
CA ALA A 158 -9.51 16.25 -1.23
C ALA A 158 -8.23 15.49 -0.81
N VAL A 159 -8.02 15.25 0.49
CA VAL A 159 -6.89 14.41 0.95
C VAL A 159 -7.02 12.97 0.42
N ARG A 160 -8.22 12.37 0.50
CA ARG A 160 -8.46 11.01 -0.03
C ARG A 160 -8.28 10.94 -1.54
N GLU A 161 -8.76 11.94 -2.27
CA GLU A 161 -8.62 12.04 -3.72
C GLU A 161 -7.14 12.13 -4.12
N ALA A 162 -6.35 12.95 -3.44
CA ALA A 162 -4.92 13.03 -3.67
C ALA A 162 -4.19 11.70 -3.40
N VAL A 163 -4.54 11.00 -2.32
CA VAL A 163 -4.02 9.64 -2.04
C VAL A 163 -4.39 8.67 -3.16
N MET A 164 -5.63 8.70 -3.65
CA MET A 164 -6.08 7.84 -4.75
C MET A 164 -5.42 8.19 -6.09
N ALA A 165 -5.15 9.47 -6.35
CA ALA A 165 -4.40 9.92 -7.52
C ALA A 165 -2.96 9.39 -7.50
N GLY A 166 -2.27 9.53 -6.36
CA GLY A 166 -0.94 8.95 -6.18
C GLY A 166 -0.94 7.42 -6.28
N ASN A 167 -1.95 6.75 -5.72
CA ASN A 167 -2.12 5.31 -5.83
C ASN A 167 -2.28 4.87 -7.29
N THR A 168 -3.08 5.60 -8.07
CA THR A 168 -3.30 5.30 -9.49
C THR A 168 -2.01 5.50 -10.28
N ALA A 169 -1.31 6.61 -10.08
CA ALA A 169 -0.02 6.86 -10.73
C ALA A 169 1.06 5.82 -10.36
N MET A 170 1.05 5.32 -9.11
CA MET A 170 1.88 4.20 -8.68
C MET A 170 1.55 2.93 -9.45
N LEU A 171 0.26 2.58 -9.55
CA LEU A 171 -0.19 1.40 -10.28
C LEU A 171 0.15 1.48 -11.76
N ASP A 172 -0.14 2.59 -12.43
CA ASP A 172 0.20 2.84 -13.84
C ASP A 172 1.71 2.64 -14.06
N THR A 173 2.54 3.26 -13.20
CA THR A 173 4.00 3.18 -13.31
C THR A 173 4.52 1.74 -13.16
N ILE A 174 4.03 0.99 -12.17
CA ILE A 174 4.49 -0.38 -11.96
C ILE A 174 3.94 -1.30 -13.05
N HIS A 175 2.71 -1.09 -13.48
CA HIS A 175 2.10 -1.84 -14.57
C HIS A 175 2.89 -1.67 -15.87
N ASP A 176 3.28 -0.43 -16.22
CA ASP A 176 4.13 -0.17 -17.39
C ASP A 176 5.52 -0.81 -17.29
N LEU A 177 6.10 -0.89 -16.09
CA LEU A 177 7.45 -1.43 -15.87
C LEU A 177 7.49 -2.95 -15.63
N ALA A 178 6.37 -3.54 -15.23
CA ALA A 178 6.30 -4.91 -14.71
C ALA A 178 5.10 -5.73 -15.20
N GLY A 179 4.38 -5.24 -16.23
CA GLY A 179 3.32 -5.93 -16.96
C GLY A 179 3.83 -7.15 -17.72
N THR A 180 4.29 -8.17 -16.99
CA THR A 180 4.90 -9.38 -17.58
C THR A 180 4.35 -10.65 -16.94
N ALA A 181 4.22 -11.68 -17.76
CA ALA A 181 3.82 -13.03 -17.36
C ALA A 181 5.03 -13.95 -17.30
N ARG A 182 4.97 -14.97 -16.42
CA ARG A 182 5.91 -16.08 -16.42
C ARG A 182 5.66 -16.98 -17.65
N ALA A 183 6.73 -17.37 -18.33
CA ALA A 183 6.73 -18.20 -19.53
C ALA A 183 7.81 -19.29 -19.50
N GLY A 184 7.72 -20.25 -20.43
CA GLY A 184 8.68 -21.36 -20.58
C GLY A 184 8.63 -22.41 -19.47
N ALA A 185 9.46 -23.45 -19.60
CA ALA A 185 9.56 -24.53 -18.60
C ALA A 185 9.95 -23.97 -17.22
N ALA A 186 9.20 -24.37 -16.19
CA ALA A 186 9.32 -23.87 -14.81
C ALA A 186 9.15 -22.33 -14.64
N GLY A 187 8.58 -21.63 -15.64
CA GLY A 187 8.33 -20.19 -15.56
C GLY A 187 9.62 -19.36 -15.45
N LYS A 188 10.69 -19.80 -16.14
CA LYS A 188 12.01 -19.15 -16.15
C LYS A 188 12.14 -18.02 -17.18
N ALA A 189 11.29 -18.00 -18.22
CA ALA A 189 11.20 -16.91 -19.17
C ALA A 189 10.11 -15.89 -18.74
N THR A 190 10.17 -14.70 -19.31
CA THR A 190 9.16 -13.64 -19.13
C THR A 190 8.63 -13.21 -20.48
N MET A 191 7.36 -12.84 -20.55
CA MET A 191 6.75 -12.29 -21.75
C MET A 191 5.83 -11.13 -21.39
N GLU A 192 5.69 -10.16 -22.29
CA GLU A 192 4.80 -9.01 -22.12
C GLU A 192 3.35 -9.46 -21.88
N ALA A 193 2.72 -8.82 -20.89
CA ALA A 193 1.40 -9.14 -20.38
C ALA A 193 0.83 -7.91 -19.64
N ASN A 194 0.19 -7.02 -20.40
CA ASN A 194 -0.18 -5.68 -19.93
C ASN A 194 -1.66 -5.59 -19.50
N GLY A 195 -2.32 -6.71 -19.23
CA GLY A 195 -3.70 -6.76 -18.74
C GLY A 195 -3.79 -7.01 -17.24
N TRP A 196 -3.35 -6.07 -16.38
CA TRP A 196 -3.50 -6.25 -14.93
C TRP A 196 -4.97 -6.16 -14.52
N VAL A 197 -5.36 -7.04 -13.58
CA VAL A 197 -6.65 -7.01 -12.90
C VAL A 197 -6.40 -6.67 -11.44
N VAL A 198 -6.93 -5.54 -10.97
CA VAL A 198 -6.67 -5.05 -9.61
C VAL A 198 -7.96 -4.65 -8.92
N ALA A 199 -8.16 -5.16 -7.71
CA ALA A 199 -9.18 -4.67 -6.79
C ALA A 199 -8.51 -3.73 -5.77
N ARG A 200 -9.04 -2.51 -5.64
CA ARG A 200 -8.49 -1.44 -4.80
C ARG A 200 -9.39 -1.20 -3.59
N PHE A 201 -8.81 -1.18 -2.40
CA PHE A 201 -9.51 -1.04 -1.12
C PHE A 201 -8.90 0.14 -0.34
N PRO A 202 -9.48 1.35 -0.41
CA PRO A 202 -9.01 2.49 0.37
C PRO A 202 -9.41 2.36 1.85
N ARG A 203 -8.50 2.71 2.76
CA ARG A 203 -8.63 2.57 4.22
C ARG A 203 -8.19 3.86 4.90
N SER A 204 -8.72 4.16 6.09
CA SER A 204 -8.36 5.35 6.86
C SER A 204 -7.83 5.08 8.27
N TRP A 205 -7.72 3.81 8.68
CA TRP A 205 -7.11 3.42 9.95
C TRP A 205 -6.34 2.11 9.82
N ASN A 206 -5.29 1.97 10.63
CA ASN A 206 -4.54 0.73 10.76
C ASN A 206 -5.27 -0.23 11.73
N ARG A 207 -4.76 -1.45 11.93
CA ARG A 207 -5.38 -2.40 12.89
C ARG A 207 -5.24 -2.00 14.37
N ALA A 208 -4.27 -1.15 14.72
CA ALA A 208 -4.19 -0.49 16.02
C ALA A 208 -5.15 0.71 16.13
N ARG A 209 -5.92 0.96 15.06
CA ARG A 209 -6.90 2.03 14.90
C ARG A 209 -6.33 3.43 14.90
N ASP A 210 -5.02 3.61 14.77
CA ASP A 210 -4.46 4.94 14.57
C ASP A 210 -4.82 5.49 13.17
N PRO A 211 -4.84 6.83 12.97
CA PRO A 211 -5.10 7.43 11.67
C PRO A 211 -4.13 6.90 10.60
N PHE A 212 -4.62 6.21 9.58
CA PHE A 212 -3.72 5.67 8.56
C PHE A 212 -4.46 5.55 7.23
N LEU A 213 -4.21 6.51 6.35
CA LEU A 213 -4.70 6.51 4.99
C LEU A 213 -3.80 5.65 4.10
N TYR A 214 -4.33 4.55 3.61
CA TYR A 214 -3.66 3.66 2.68
C TYR A 214 -4.64 3.01 1.74
N VAL A 215 -4.13 2.53 0.61
CA VAL A 215 -4.90 1.80 -0.39
C VAL A 215 -4.26 0.44 -0.58
N ARG A 216 -5.02 -0.62 -0.33
CA ARG A 216 -4.61 -1.97 -0.68
C ARG A 216 -5.00 -2.27 -2.11
N ASN A 217 -4.05 -2.69 -2.92
CA ASN A 217 -4.27 -3.01 -4.32
C ASN A 217 -3.97 -4.49 -4.53
N LEU A 218 -5.02 -5.31 -4.61
CA LEU A 218 -4.88 -6.74 -4.82
C LEU A 218 -4.75 -7.02 -6.31
N VAL A 219 -3.52 -7.20 -6.78
CA VAL A 219 -3.21 -7.56 -8.16
C VAL A 219 -3.42 -9.07 -8.32
N LEU A 220 -4.38 -9.46 -9.16
CA LEU A 220 -4.66 -10.87 -9.44
C LEU A 220 -3.39 -11.58 -9.90
N ASN A 221 -3.11 -12.78 -9.39
CA ASN A 221 -1.97 -13.57 -9.85
C ASN A 221 -2.21 -14.24 -11.23
N ARG A 222 -3.00 -13.59 -12.08
CA ARG A 222 -3.29 -13.99 -13.46
C ARG A 222 -3.23 -12.75 -14.33
N VAL A 223 -2.56 -12.91 -15.47
CA VAL A 223 -2.42 -11.85 -16.48
C VAL A 223 -2.52 -12.47 -17.86
N GLU A 224 -3.22 -11.80 -18.76
CA GLU A 224 -3.32 -12.20 -20.15
C GLU A 224 -2.05 -11.81 -20.91
N ARG A 225 -1.50 -12.76 -21.64
CA ARG A 225 -0.36 -12.57 -22.53
C ARG A 225 -0.84 -12.07 -23.90
N SER A 226 0.08 -11.54 -24.70
CA SER A 226 -0.21 -11.14 -26.08
C SER A 226 -0.74 -12.27 -26.99
N ASP A 227 -0.57 -13.55 -26.60
CA ASP A 227 -1.14 -14.71 -27.28
C ASP A 227 -2.56 -15.09 -26.81
N GLY A 228 -3.23 -14.22 -26.03
CA GLY A 228 -4.57 -14.42 -25.48
C GLY A 228 -4.63 -15.43 -24.33
N LYS A 229 -3.48 -16.00 -23.92
CA LYS A 229 -3.44 -17.02 -22.86
C LYS A 229 -3.17 -16.37 -21.51
N TRP A 230 -4.01 -16.71 -20.54
CA TRP A 230 -3.81 -16.33 -19.15
C TRP A 230 -2.71 -17.15 -18.47
N ARG A 231 -1.79 -16.48 -17.79
CA ARG A 231 -0.65 -17.08 -17.08
C ARG A 231 -0.40 -16.41 -15.74
N THR A 232 0.47 -17.03 -14.94
CA THR A 232 0.91 -16.49 -13.65
C THR A 232 1.71 -15.20 -13.85
N LEU A 233 1.40 -14.18 -13.07
CA LEU A 233 2.08 -12.89 -13.03
C LEU A 233 3.55 -13.04 -12.56
N ASP A 234 4.50 -12.27 -13.10
CA ASP A 234 5.87 -12.22 -12.56
C ASP A 234 6.02 -11.18 -11.43
N SER A 235 5.77 -11.62 -10.20
CA SER A 235 5.92 -10.78 -9.01
C SER A 235 7.35 -10.31 -8.73
N ARG A 236 8.40 -10.87 -9.38
CA ARG A 236 9.78 -10.39 -9.21
C ARG A 236 9.98 -9.04 -9.89
N LYS A 237 9.41 -8.86 -11.08
CA LYS A 237 9.45 -7.58 -11.82
C LYS A 237 8.73 -6.48 -11.05
N ILE A 238 7.59 -6.82 -10.43
CA ILE A 238 6.86 -5.90 -9.55
C ILE A 238 7.73 -5.44 -8.37
N ASN A 239 8.44 -6.38 -7.72
CA ASN A 239 9.37 -6.04 -6.65
C ASN A 239 10.51 -5.11 -7.10
N ASN A 240 11.01 -5.27 -8.33
CA ASN A 240 12.05 -4.41 -8.89
C ASN A 240 11.51 -2.99 -9.22
N ALA A 241 10.25 -2.89 -9.66
CA ALA A 241 9.59 -1.62 -9.97
C ALA A 241 9.06 -0.87 -8.74
N ARG A 242 9.02 -1.51 -7.56
CA ARG A 242 8.49 -0.94 -6.30
C ARG A 242 8.97 0.48 -6.00
N ALA A 243 10.26 0.73 -6.17
CA ALA A 243 10.86 2.04 -5.86
C ALA A 243 10.30 3.16 -6.75
N TRP A 244 10.17 2.84 -8.05
CA TRP A 244 9.71 3.76 -9.07
C TRP A 244 8.26 4.12 -8.83
N GLY A 245 7.38 3.12 -8.71
CA GLY A 245 5.97 3.36 -8.43
C GLY A 245 5.75 4.13 -7.13
N ALA A 246 6.50 3.81 -6.06
CA ALA A 246 6.40 4.53 -4.80
C ALA A 246 6.74 6.02 -4.94
N ALA A 247 7.83 6.34 -5.64
CA ALA A 247 8.29 7.72 -5.84
C ALA A 247 7.30 8.53 -6.71
N VAL A 248 6.81 7.94 -7.80
CA VAL A 248 5.81 8.60 -8.67
C VAL A 248 4.51 8.85 -7.91
N GLY A 249 4.00 7.83 -7.22
CA GLY A 249 2.74 7.96 -6.48
C GLY A 249 2.83 8.99 -5.35
N GLU A 250 3.94 8.99 -4.59
CA GLU A 250 4.16 9.98 -3.53
C GLU A 250 4.21 11.40 -4.09
N ARG A 251 4.93 11.61 -5.20
CA ARG A 251 5.01 12.90 -5.86
C ARG A 251 3.65 13.40 -6.35
N VAL A 252 2.90 12.57 -7.07
CA VAL A 252 1.59 12.94 -7.62
C VAL A 252 0.60 13.29 -6.50
N ALA A 253 0.59 12.50 -5.42
CA ALA A 253 -0.27 12.82 -4.29
C ALA A 253 0.14 14.11 -3.58
N SER A 254 1.44 14.33 -3.35
CA SER A 254 1.92 15.57 -2.75
C SER A 254 1.56 16.79 -3.60
N GLU A 255 1.75 16.75 -4.92
CA GLU A 255 1.33 17.84 -5.81
C GLU A 255 -0.18 18.08 -5.77
N ALA A 256 -0.98 17.02 -5.75
CA ALA A 256 -2.43 17.14 -5.64
C ALA A 256 -2.86 17.76 -4.30
N LEU A 257 -2.18 17.44 -3.19
CA LEU A 257 -2.42 18.06 -1.89
C LEU A 257 -2.03 19.54 -1.89
N VAL A 258 -0.86 19.89 -2.43
CA VAL A 258 -0.44 21.30 -2.58
C VAL A 258 -1.47 22.07 -3.41
N ALA A 259 -1.88 21.52 -4.56
CA ALA A 259 -2.83 22.15 -5.47
C ALA A 259 -4.21 22.39 -4.86
N SER A 260 -4.73 21.39 -4.14
CA SER A 260 -6.11 21.41 -3.64
C SER A 260 -6.26 22.05 -2.27
N LEU A 261 -5.20 22.02 -1.45
CA LEU A 261 -5.26 22.40 -0.03
C LEU A 261 -4.17 23.38 0.40
N GLY A 262 -3.18 23.69 -0.44
CA GLY A 262 -2.10 24.62 -0.11
C GLY A 262 -1.17 24.10 1.00
N VAL A 263 -1.04 22.78 1.15
CA VAL A 263 -0.21 22.21 2.22
C VAL A 263 1.28 22.34 1.91
N ASP A 264 2.08 22.64 2.93
CA ASP A 264 3.53 22.60 2.85
C ASP A 264 4.09 21.26 3.33
N PHE A 265 5.20 20.84 2.72
CA PHE A 265 5.93 19.64 3.12
C PHE A 265 7.34 19.98 3.60
N VAL A 266 7.75 19.39 4.72
CA VAL A 266 9.11 19.45 5.25
C VAL A 266 9.77 18.07 5.20
N PRO A 267 11.11 17.97 5.09
CA PRO A 267 11.80 16.69 5.21
C PRO A 267 11.50 16.00 6.55
N HIS A 268 11.33 14.69 6.51
CA HIS A 268 11.25 13.90 7.74
C HIS A 268 12.64 13.87 8.42
N SER A 269 12.70 14.18 9.72
CA SER A 269 13.96 14.21 10.47
C SER A 269 14.57 12.81 10.58
N GLY A 270 15.68 12.55 9.88
CA GLY A 270 16.48 11.33 10.04
C GLY A 270 16.09 10.14 9.15
N GLU A 271 15.03 10.23 8.36
CA GLU A 271 14.64 9.19 7.37
C GLU A 271 14.37 9.80 5.99
N ALA A 272 14.32 8.97 4.95
CA ALA A 272 13.94 9.42 3.61
C ALA A 272 12.40 9.61 3.55
N GLY A 273 11.95 10.81 3.22
CA GLY A 273 10.53 11.15 3.07
C GLY A 273 10.24 12.61 3.45
N PHE A 274 8.95 12.96 3.47
CA PHE A 274 8.45 14.28 3.85
C PHE A 274 7.30 14.16 4.84
N GLU A 275 7.01 15.20 5.59
CA GLU A 275 5.82 15.33 6.44
C GLU A 275 5.14 16.66 6.15
N VAL A 276 3.82 16.74 6.36
CA VAL A 276 3.09 18.01 6.30
C VAL A 276 3.59 18.91 7.41
N ALA A 277 4.08 20.11 7.05
CA ALA A 277 4.78 21.03 7.94
C ALA A 277 3.96 21.44 9.17
N ALA A 278 2.65 21.59 8.99
CA ALA A 278 1.73 22.03 10.04
C ALA A 278 1.41 20.94 11.09
N ILE A 279 1.84 19.69 10.90
CA ILE A 279 1.53 18.59 11.83
C ILE A 279 2.63 18.47 12.88
N PRO A 280 2.34 18.65 14.18
CA PRO A 280 3.37 18.58 15.23
C PRO A 280 4.00 17.19 15.34
N ALA A 281 5.33 17.12 15.52
CA ALA A 281 6.04 15.85 15.67
C ALA A 281 5.54 14.97 16.85
N PRO A 282 5.22 15.52 18.04
CA PRO A 282 4.67 14.71 19.14
C PRO A 282 3.33 14.02 18.79
N VAL A 283 2.52 14.64 17.93
CA VAL A 283 1.27 14.04 17.42
C VAL A 283 1.58 12.85 16.51
N LEU A 284 2.58 12.98 15.64
CA LEU A 284 3.02 11.89 14.78
C LEU A 284 3.55 10.72 15.60
N GLU A 285 4.35 10.99 16.64
CA GLU A 285 4.90 9.99 17.55
C GLU A 285 3.79 9.22 18.29
N LEU A 286 2.82 9.94 18.88
CA LEU A 286 1.68 9.35 19.58
C LEU A 286 0.91 8.36 18.70
N PHE A 287 0.68 8.71 17.43
CA PHE A 287 -0.05 7.87 16.49
C PHE A 287 0.83 6.89 15.69
N SER A 288 2.11 6.78 16.02
CA SER A 288 3.07 5.87 15.36
C SER A 288 3.32 4.57 16.15
N VAL A 289 2.44 4.21 17.09
CA VAL A 289 2.56 3.02 17.97
C VAL A 289 2.91 1.74 17.20
N ARG A 290 2.28 1.51 16.04
CA ARG A 290 2.54 0.30 15.22
C ARG A 290 3.99 0.25 14.69
N ASN A 291 4.57 1.40 14.32
CA ASN A 291 5.94 1.44 13.84
C ASN A 291 6.91 1.05 14.94
N GLU A 292 6.65 1.45 16.17
CA GLU A 292 7.47 1.07 17.32
C GLU A 292 7.40 -0.43 17.59
N GLN A 293 6.18 -0.99 17.67
CA GLN A 293 5.97 -2.43 17.81
C GLN A 293 6.63 -3.26 16.69
N VAL A 294 6.65 -2.74 15.45
CA VAL A 294 7.35 -3.39 14.32
C VAL A 294 8.87 -3.28 14.47
N ARG A 295 9.39 -2.15 14.95
CA ARG A 295 10.82 -1.96 15.23
C ARG A 295 11.28 -2.91 16.33
N GLU A 296 10.54 -2.99 17.44
CA GLU A 296 10.79 -3.93 18.55
C GLU A 296 10.74 -5.39 18.06
N ALA A 297 9.76 -5.75 17.25
CA ALA A 297 9.64 -7.10 16.70
C ALA A 297 10.67 -7.42 15.59
N THR A 298 11.39 -6.42 15.08
CA THR A 298 12.43 -6.60 14.04
C THR A 298 13.75 -5.91 14.40
N PRO A 299 14.45 -6.39 15.45
CA PRO A 299 15.74 -5.87 15.87
C PRO A 299 16.76 -5.91 14.72
N ALA A 300 17.69 -4.95 14.73
CA ALA A 300 18.66 -4.74 13.65
C ALA A 300 19.50 -5.98 13.28
N GLN A 301 19.69 -6.90 14.23
CA GLN A 301 20.45 -8.15 14.06
C GLN A 301 19.66 -9.24 13.34
N MET A 302 18.36 -9.05 13.11
CA MET A 302 17.51 -10.06 12.47
C MET A 302 17.84 -10.19 10.98
N PRO A 303 18.02 -11.42 10.45
CA PRO A 303 18.28 -11.63 9.02
C PRO A 303 17.18 -11.02 8.13
N LEU A 304 17.56 -10.33 7.05
CA LEU A 304 16.63 -9.60 6.17
C LEU A 304 15.45 -10.46 5.66
N ARG A 305 15.66 -11.75 5.41
CA ARG A 305 14.60 -12.69 5.01
C ARG A 305 13.54 -12.84 6.11
N ARG A 306 13.98 -12.90 7.38
CA ARG A 306 13.12 -13.00 8.56
C ARG A 306 12.44 -11.66 8.84
N VAL A 307 13.16 -10.54 8.70
CA VAL A 307 12.57 -9.19 8.76
C VAL A 307 11.42 -9.03 7.77
N ARG A 308 11.55 -9.48 6.51
CA ARG A 308 10.46 -9.40 5.52
C ARG A 308 9.26 -10.27 5.90
N ALA A 309 9.51 -11.49 6.38
CA ALA A 309 8.47 -12.41 6.84
C ALA A 309 7.75 -11.92 8.11
N THR A 310 8.42 -11.13 8.95
CA THR A 310 7.86 -10.57 10.19
C THR A 310 7.19 -9.20 9.96
N ARG A 311 7.83 -8.28 9.22
CA ARG A 311 7.36 -6.89 9.07
C ARG A 311 6.04 -6.78 8.32
N TYR A 312 5.80 -7.54 7.26
CA TYR A 312 4.55 -7.38 6.49
C TYR A 312 3.32 -7.90 7.27
N PRO A 313 3.34 -9.12 7.84
CA PRO A 313 2.29 -9.55 8.73
C PRO A 313 2.20 -8.66 9.97
N ALA A 314 3.30 -8.18 10.54
CA ALA A 314 3.17 -7.22 11.64
C ALA A 314 2.47 -5.93 11.15
N MET A 315 2.95 -5.27 10.11
CA MET A 315 2.40 -4.00 9.62
C MET A 315 0.90 -4.08 9.26
N LEU A 316 0.40 -5.22 8.76
CA LEU A 316 -0.99 -5.37 8.27
C LEU A 316 -1.87 -6.37 9.05
N THR A 317 -1.27 -7.32 9.77
CA THR A 317 -1.95 -8.42 10.48
C THR A 317 -1.28 -8.73 11.83
N SER A 318 -1.48 -7.90 12.84
CA SER A 318 -1.31 -8.40 14.21
C SER A 318 -2.50 -9.31 14.54
N LEU A 319 -2.18 -10.50 15.06
CA LEU A 319 -3.09 -11.55 15.54
C LEU A 319 -3.69 -11.24 16.93
N ALA A 320 -3.46 -10.03 17.47
CA ALA A 320 -3.76 -9.71 18.86
C ALA A 320 -4.12 -8.23 19.10
N ALA A 321 -4.97 -7.63 18.26
CA ALA A 321 -5.61 -6.35 18.59
C ALA A 321 -7.09 -6.62 18.92
N ASP A 322 -7.48 -6.23 20.13
CA ASP A 322 -8.66 -6.69 20.88
C ASP A 322 -9.97 -6.80 20.10
N LYS A 323 -10.68 -7.91 20.35
CA LYS A 323 -12.09 -8.09 19.98
C LYS A 323 -12.98 -6.97 20.53
N GLU A 324 -12.60 -6.38 21.66
CA GLU A 324 -13.37 -5.40 22.42
C GLU A 324 -13.59 -4.09 21.66
N ASN A 325 -12.66 -3.73 20.77
CA ASN A 325 -12.80 -2.50 20.01
C ASN A 325 -13.51 -2.70 18.66
N ALA A 326 -13.72 -3.92 18.17
CA ALA A 326 -14.07 -4.29 16.79
C ALA A 326 -15.16 -3.47 16.07
N HIS A 327 -16.05 -2.78 16.79
CA HIS A 327 -17.27 -2.16 16.25
C HIS A 327 -17.22 -0.65 15.94
N ARG A 328 -16.09 0.05 16.15
CA ARG A 328 -16.09 1.52 15.99
C ARG A 328 -16.23 1.99 14.54
N VAL A 329 -17.20 2.87 14.31
CA VAL A 329 -17.44 3.56 13.02
C VAL A 329 -16.55 4.81 12.89
N PRO A 330 -16.38 5.41 11.68
CA PRO A 330 -15.44 6.51 11.48
C PRO A 330 -15.54 7.68 12.48
N GLY A 331 -16.74 8.15 12.83
CA GLY A 331 -16.91 9.25 13.80
C GLY A 331 -16.53 8.88 15.24
N GLU A 332 -16.62 7.60 15.62
CA GLU A 332 -16.15 7.13 16.93
C GLU A 332 -14.62 7.02 17.00
N LEU A 333 -13.97 6.77 15.86
CA LEU A 333 -12.50 6.76 15.79
C LEU A 333 -11.93 8.16 15.95
N VAL A 334 -12.54 9.17 15.33
CA VAL A 334 -12.10 10.57 15.44
C VAL A 334 -12.17 11.05 16.88
N ARG A 335 -13.31 10.88 17.55
CA ARG A 335 -13.46 11.23 18.99
C ARG A 335 -12.44 10.50 19.87
N TRP A 336 -12.16 9.24 19.56
CA TRP A 336 -11.17 8.48 20.32
C TRP A 336 -9.73 8.97 20.10
N TRP A 337 -9.40 9.45 18.90
CA TRP A 337 -8.10 10.05 18.63
C TRP A 337 -7.93 11.37 19.38
N ASP A 338 -8.98 12.21 19.44
CA ASP A 338 -8.97 13.44 20.24
C ASP A 338 -8.78 13.14 21.73
N GLN A 339 -9.48 12.15 22.27
CA GLN A 339 -9.29 11.72 23.65
C GLN A 339 -7.83 11.31 23.93
N ARG A 340 -7.20 10.56 23.02
CA ARG A 340 -5.79 10.17 23.17
C ARG A 340 -4.82 11.35 23.11
N LEU A 341 -5.15 12.40 22.34
CA LEU A 341 -4.36 13.63 22.30
C LEU A 341 -4.50 14.43 23.60
N GLU A 342 -5.72 14.55 24.11
CA GLU A 342 -6.03 15.19 25.39
C GLU A 342 -5.30 14.51 26.56
N GLU A 343 -5.38 13.17 26.65
CA GLU A 343 -4.66 12.38 27.66
C GLU A 343 -3.13 12.57 27.59
N ALA A 344 -2.60 12.89 26.41
CA ALA A 344 -1.19 13.18 26.18
C ALA A 344 -0.82 14.67 26.32
N GLY A 345 -1.78 15.55 26.62
CA GLY A 345 -1.56 17.01 26.70
C GLY A 345 -1.20 17.65 25.35
N LEU A 346 -1.68 17.08 24.24
CA LEU A 346 -1.44 17.54 22.88
C LEU A 346 -2.66 18.27 22.30
N PRO A 347 -2.48 19.13 21.26
CA PRO A 347 -3.60 19.82 20.62
C PRO A 347 -4.63 18.86 20.04
N ALA A 348 -5.91 19.21 20.12
CA ALA A 348 -6.98 18.43 19.49
C ALA A 348 -6.84 18.44 17.96
N LEU A 349 -7.38 17.41 17.30
CA LEU A 349 -7.36 17.28 15.84
C LEU A 349 -8.01 18.47 15.14
N ALA A 350 -9.10 19.03 15.69
CA ALA A 350 -9.76 20.20 15.13
C ALA A 350 -8.87 21.46 15.19
N ASP A 351 -8.03 21.61 16.21
CA ASP A 351 -7.08 22.72 16.31
C ASP A 351 -5.95 22.56 15.29
N ILE A 352 -5.46 21.32 15.11
CA ILE A 352 -4.46 20.99 14.09
C ILE A 352 -4.98 21.32 12.68
N ALA A 353 -6.27 21.09 12.41
CA ALA A 353 -6.88 21.45 11.12
C ALA A 353 -6.74 22.95 10.82
N SER A 354 -6.89 23.79 11.85
CA SER A 354 -6.78 25.25 11.71
C SER A 354 -5.34 25.70 11.44
N LEU A 355 -4.32 25.01 11.97
CA LEU A 355 -2.91 25.28 11.69
C LEU A 355 -2.52 25.08 10.22
N THR A 356 -3.30 24.30 9.47
CA THR A 356 -3.03 23.98 8.06
C THR A 356 -3.60 25.03 7.09
N LEU A 357 -4.40 25.97 7.60
CA LEU A 357 -4.99 27.07 6.82
C LEU A 357 -4.09 28.30 6.91
N GLY A 358 -3.14 28.47 5.99
CA GLY A 358 -2.33 29.69 6.04
C GLY A 358 -1.20 29.89 5.03
N SER A 359 -0.73 28.86 4.33
CA SER A 359 0.35 29.07 3.36
C SER A 359 -0.20 29.26 1.93
N PRO A 360 0.06 30.40 1.26
CA PRO A 360 -0.22 30.53 -0.17
C PRO A 360 0.74 29.62 -0.95
N ALA A 361 0.21 28.57 -1.59
CA ALA A 361 0.99 27.69 -2.46
C ALA A 361 0.83 28.08 -3.96
N PRO A 362 1.91 28.14 -4.75
CA PRO A 362 1.89 28.31 -6.20
C PRO A 362 1.26 27.16 -6.97
N GLN A 363 0.91 27.45 -8.22
CA GLN A 363 0.21 26.54 -9.11
C GLN A 363 0.95 25.21 -9.37
N PRO A 364 0.21 24.09 -9.44
CA PRO A 364 0.76 22.77 -9.76
C PRO A 364 1.21 22.64 -11.23
N LEU A 365 2.18 21.75 -11.48
CA LEU A 365 2.64 21.38 -12.83
C LEU A 365 1.83 20.18 -13.40
N PRO A 366 1.64 20.06 -14.73
CA PRO A 366 0.94 18.93 -15.34
C PRO A 366 1.69 17.58 -15.25
N THR A 367 0.95 16.49 -15.01
CA THR A 367 1.45 15.11 -14.84
C THR A 367 2.36 14.60 -15.98
N GLY A 368 2.14 15.06 -17.22
CA GLY A 368 2.98 14.70 -18.38
C GLY A 368 4.41 15.26 -18.33
N ALA A 369 4.61 16.43 -17.70
CA ALA A 369 5.93 17.05 -17.54
C ALA A 369 6.78 16.30 -16.51
N VAL A 370 6.15 15.78 -15.45
CA VAL A 370 6.79 14.96 -14.41
C VAL A 370 7.35 13.66 -14.99
N ARG A 371 6.58 12.97 -15.85
CA ARG A 371 6.99 11.72 -16.50
C ARG A 371 8.13 11.93 -17.52
N ALA A 372 8.10 13.03 -18.29
CA ALA A 372 9.16 13.37 -19.24
C ALA A 372 10.49 13.81 -18.58
N ALA A 373 10.43 14.43 -17.41
CA ALA A 373 11.62 14.74 -16.62
C ALA A 373 12.23 13.48 -15.96
N GLN A 374 11.38 12.53 -15.53
CA GLN A 374 11.82 11.23 -15.00
C GLN A 374 12.57 10.39 -16.05
N CYS A 375 12.09 10.33 -17.30
CA CYS A 375 12.78 9.60 -18.37
C CYS A 375 14.16 10.19 -18.69
N ARG A 376 14.34 11.51 -18.61
CA ARG A 376 15.64 12.18 -18.81
C ARG A 376 16.62 11.90 -17.67
N VAL A 377 16.19 12.00 -16.42
CA VAL A 377 17.01 11.68 -15.24
C VAL A 377 17.43 10.21 -15.22
N ALA A 378 16.55 9.29 -15.63
CA ALA A 378 16.86 7.86 -15.73
C ALA A 378 17.89 7.55 -16.83
N ALA A 379 17.79 8.25 -17.98
CA ALA A 379 18.73 8.10 -19.10
C ALA A 379 20.13 8.66 -18.78
N GLU A 380 20.22 9.80 -18.09
CA GLU A 380 21.49 10.47 -17.76
C GLU A 380 22.31 9.78 -16.66
N LEU A 381 21.65 9.03 -15.75
CA LEU A 381 22.31 8.38 -14.61
C LEU A 381 22.86 6.97 -14.90
N GLY A 382 22.58 6.37 -16.06
CA GLY A 382 23.09 5.04 -16.43
C GLY A 382 22.70 3.89 -15.48
N LEU A 383 21.65 4.06 -14.67
CA LEU A 383 21.27 3.09 -13.62
C LEU A 383 20.33 2.02 -14.18
N LYS A 384 20.71 0.73 -14.05
CA LYS A 384 19.88 -0.40 -14.53
C LYS A 384 18.71 -0.76 -13.60
N VAL A 385 18.86 -0.84 -12.26
CA VAL A 385 17.76 -0.98 -11.24
C VAL A 385 18.35 -0.77 -9.81
N PRO A 386 17.70 -0.03 -8.86
CA PRO A 386 18.12 0.00 -7.45
C PRO A 386 17.59 -1.21 -6.64
N THR A 387 18.45 -1.86 -5.85
CA THR A 387 18.14 -3.13 -5.16
C THR A 387 17.91 -2.99 -3.65
N SER A 388 18.40 -1.93 -2.99
CA SER A 388 18.29 -1.73 -1.53
C SER A 388 17.33 -0.61 -1.11
N ALA A 389 16.79 -0.67 0.13
CA ALA A 389 15.86 0.35 0.64
C ALA A 389 16.49 1.75 0.70
N ARG A 390 17.77 1.84 1.02
CA ARG A 390 18.56 3.08 1.02
C ARG A 390 18.73 3.66 -0.39
N GLN A 391 19.01 2.79 -1.38
CA GLN A 391 19.06 3.21 -2.80
C GLN A 391 17.70 3.69 -3.31
N ARG A 392 16.61 3.06 -2.86
CA ARG A 392 15.25 3.46 -3.23
C ARG A 392 14.87 4.82 -2.65
N GLY A 393 15.17 5.08 -1.37
CA GLY A 393 14.97 6.39 -0.75
C GLY A 393 15.84 7.48 -1.36
N TRP A 394 17.11 7.17 -1.66
CA TRP A 394 18.02 8.08 -2.36
C TRP A 394 17.54 8.40 -3.79
N MET A 395 16.99 7.43 -4.52
CA MET A 395 16.48 7.66 -5.86
C MET A 395 15.24 8.55 -5.86
N ALA A 396 14.28 8.30 -4.96
CA ALA A 396 13.12 9.17 -4.76
C ALA A 396 13.55 10.60 -4.42
N LEU A 397 14.57 10.72 -3.56
CA LEU A 397 15.19 11.99 -3.20
C LEU A 397 15.84 12.71 -4.40
N GLN A 398 16.62 12.02 -5.23
CA GLN A 398 17.26 12.61 -6.40
C GLN A 398 16.24 13.02 -7.48
N ILE A 399 15.14 12.28 -7.62
CA ILE A 399 14.03 12.66 -8.50
C ILE A 399 13.41 13.97 -8.01
N ASN A 400 13.13 14.09 -6.70
CA ASN A 400 12.52 15.30 -6.15
C ASN A 400 13.42 16.54 -6.22
N ASN A 401 14.73 16.39 -6.02
CA ASN A 401 15.68 17.51 -6.04
C ASN A 401 15.95 18.10 -7.44
N ARG A 402 15.53 17.43 -8.51
CA ARG A 402 15.89 17.80 -9.90
C ARG A 402 14.70 18.19 -10.77
N LEU A 403 13.49 18.20 -10.20
CA LEU A 403 12.28 18.68 -10.88
C LEU A 403 12.10 20.19 -10.62
N PRO A 404 11.82 21.03 -11.65
CA PRO A 404 11.62 22.47 -11.44
C PRO A 404 10.42 22.75 -10.52
N GLY A 405 10.50 23.85 -9.75
CA GLY A 405 9.52 24.21 -8.73
C GLY A 405 9.72 23.46 -7.40
N SER A 406 10.96 23.14 -7.02
CA SER A 406 11.28 22.42 -5.79
C SER A 406 10.81 23.19 -4.55
N TRP A 407 9.65 22.83 -4.01
CA TRP A 407 9.19 23.21 -2.67
C TRP A 407 10.14 22.73 -1.57
N VAL A 408 11.03 21.78 -1.88
CA VAL A 408 12.03 21.27 -0.95
C VAL A 408 13.39 21.27 -1.61
N ALA A 409 14.14 22.36 -1.44
CA ALA A 409 15.56 22.38 -1.71
C ALA A 409 16.27 21.54 -0.63
N TRP A 410 16.65 20.30 -0.94
CA TRP A 410 17.57 19.56 -0.09
C TRP A 410 18.98 20.13 -0.27
N THR A 411 19.45 20.90 0.71
CA THR A 411 20.89 21.13 0.83
C THR A 411 21.53 19.85 1.36
N ALA A 412 22.55 19.36 0.66
CA ALA A 412 23.27 18.13 1.03
C ALA A 412 23.99 18.20 2.41
N GLY A 413 23.84 19.29 3.17
CA GLY A 413 24.54 19.55 4.43
C GLY A 413 23.89 19.02 5.70
N GLY A 414 22.64 18.52 5.67
CA GLY A 414 21.91 18.14 6.89
C GLY A 414 22.14 16.70 7.38
N CYS A 415 22.69 15.81 6.56
CA CYS A 415 22.93 14.42 6.97
C CYS A 415 24.37 14.25 7.44
N GLY A 416 24.66 14.69 8.68
CA GLY A 416 25.99 14.61 9.32
C GLY A 416 26.56 13.19 9.50
N HIS A 417 25.90 12.16 8.96
CA HIS A 417 26.37 10.77 8.94
C HIS A 417 26.44 10.15 7.54
N CYS A 418 26.21 10.93 6.47
CA CYS A 418 26.31 10.44 5.09
C CYS A 418 27.67 10.80 4.46
N SER A 419 28.76 10.42 5.10
CA SER A 419 30.09 10.43 4.49
C SER A 419 30.27 9.24 3.53
N LEU A 420 29.46 9.20 2.46
CA LEU A 420 29.66 8.25 1.37
C LEU A 420 30.71 8.80 0.41
N ARG A 421 31.96 8.33 0.60
CA ARG A 421 33.04 8.47 -0.37
C ARG A 421 32.51 8.10 -1.76
N LEU A 422 32.57 9.07 -2.66
CA LEU A 422 32.25 8.97 -4.08
C LEU A 422 33.00 7.77 -4.68
N TRP A 423 32.27 6.73 -5.06
CA TRP A 423 32.81 5.66 -5.88
C TRP A 423 32.72 6.14 -7.34
N ARG A 424 33.84 6.61 -7.90
CA ARG A 424 33.98 6.81 -9.34
C ARG A 424 34.12 5.43 -9.99
N PRO A 425 33.33 5.09 -11.02
CA PRO A 425 33.59 3.88 -11.79
C PRO A 425 34.88 4.10 -12.59
N THR A 426 35.86 3.21 -12.37
CA THR A 426 36.96 3.05 -13.32
C THR A 426 36.42 2.45 -14.61
N SER A 427 36.91 3.02 -15.72
CA SER A 427 36.69 2.70 -17.13
C SER A 427 36.53 1.23 -17.48
#